data_AF-A0A645AKY9-F1
#
_entry.id   AF-A0A645AKY9-F1
#
_cell.length_a   1.000
_cell.length_b   1.000
_cell.length_c   1.000
_cell.angle_alpha   90.00
_cell.angle_beta   90.00
_cell.angle_gamma   90.00
#
_symmetry.space_group_name_H-M   'P 1'
#
loop_
_entity.id
_entity.type
_entity.pdbx_description
1 polymer ?
#
loop_
_entity_poly.entity_id
_entity_poly.type
_entity_poly.pdbx_seq_one_letter_code
_entity_poly.pdbx_strand_id
1 'polypeptide(L)'
;MTYTLTNNDLGKTLKVELVADITDSAFTGSVAETIDIPAVIPAAPVITASAGSGTVTLSWSTPFDGGSPLTGYKLYYKSGSNAYGTAIEIAANAVSYDVTALSNGTAYTFKLEAISSVGSAESTEVTATPAEQSSGGSSSGGGAATTGITVPVSIGKSSIEATATVKDGTATISMTKEQIKKIASGTELIGTIQIDLSGLKVDAAVIPSLLVSAIGATSGSTGLAVALPTGTLTLDRAALASVIGKGDIKLSVEAVDNAMLTDAQRSAIGSQASTALVVDVNIFVNGIQTSTFGDGKITVSVPYTPKAGENTDSLTVWFVRGDGTIEPKNGVYNAATGYVEFTTEHLSQYLIVRFPFTDVAEDTWYYGSVAYAYNNGLFAGSSDTTFSPDTVMTRQMIWMVLARLDGKTPANMDAARAWAIENGISDGSAPTSSITREQMAAILFRYAHYKKYDTTQGGMAVREFADYDSISEYALAPLGWSVNAGLMQGSDNNLMPAGSATRAQVTTILQRFCQNVVK
;
A
#
# COMPACT_ATOMS: atom_id res chain seq x y z
N MET A 1 -23.51 27.53 -15.05
CA MET A 1 -22.55 26.76 -14.23
C MET A 1 -21.26 26.67 -15.02
N THR A 2 -20.10 26.90 -14.41
CA THR A 2 -18.81 26.82 -15.10
C THR A 2 -18.11 25.54 -14.62
N TYR A 3 -17.72 24.66 -15.53
CA TYR A 3 -16.94 23.46 -15.23
C TYR A 3 -15.51 23.66 -15.74
N THR A 4 -14.51 23.49 -14.86
CA THR A 4 -13.10 23.56 -15.23
C THR A 4 -12.60 22.15 -15.47
N LEU A 5 -12.18 21.86 -16.71
CA LEU A 5 -11.61 20.57 -17.09
C LEU A 5 -10.31 20.32 -16.32
N THR A 6 -10.13 19.08 -15.87
CA THR A 6 -8.92 18.57 -15.23
C THR A 6 -8.30 17.47 -16.09
N ASN A 7 -7.06 17.07 -15.77
CA ASN A 7 -6.40 15.94 -16.44
C ASN A 7 -7.20 14.63 -16.34
N ASN A 8 -8.02 14.47 -15.28
CA ASN A 8 -8.86 13.30 -15.10
C ASN A 8 -10.05 13.26 -16.06
N ASP A 9 -10.36 14.35 -16.76
CA ASP A 9 -11.50 14.43 -17.68
C ASP A 9 -11.11 14.09 -19.13
N LEU A 10 -9.80 14.06 -19.43
CA LEU A 10 -9.28 13.75 -20.75
C LEU A 10 -9.65 12.32 -21.17
N GLY A 11 -10.06 12.15 -22.44
CA GLY A 11 -10.49 10.87 -23.00
C GLY A 11 -11.86 10.38 -22.52
N LYS A 12 -12.60 11.19 -21.76
CA LYS A 12 -13.93 10.85 -21.23
C LYS A 12 -15.03 11.66 -21.90
N THR A 13 -16.23 11.10 -21.91
CA THR A 13 -17.46 11.80 -22.26
C THR A 13 -18.10 12.35 -20.98
N LEU A 14 -18.19 13.67 -20.86
CA LEU A 14 -18.91 14.33 -19.77
C LEU A 14 -20.37 14.51 -20.17
N LYS A 15 -21.29 14.08 -19.30
CA LYS A 15 -22.73 14.37 -19.46
C LYS A 15 -23.08 15.60 -18.62
N VAL A 16 -23.49 16.67 -19.28
CA VAL A 16 -23.99 17.89 -18.64
C VAL A 16 -25.51 17.86 -18.71
N GLU A 17 -26.16 17.86 -17.55
CA GLU A 17 -27.62 17.85 -17.45
C GLU A 17 -28.09 19.18 -16.86
N LEU A 18 -28.83 19.95 -17.67
CA LEU A 18 -29.51 21.15 -17.22
C LEU A 18 -30.92 20.78 -16.77
N VAL A 19 -31.15 20.84 -15.48
CA VAL A 19 -32.48 20.67 -14.88
C VAL A 19 -33.04 22.06 -14.60
N ALA A 20 -34.04 22.46 -15.39
CA ALA A 20 -34.81 23.66 -15.10
C ALA A 20 -35.85 23.32 -14.03
N ASP A 21 -35.74 23.93 -12.85
CA ASP A 21 -36.75 23.84 -11.81
C ASP A 21 -37.61 25.11 -11.89
N ILE A 22 -38.68 25.05 -12.70
CA ILE A 22 -39.66 26.13 -12.80
C ILE A 22 -40.84 25.74 -11.92
N THR A 23 -41.05 26.49 -10.83
CA THR A 23 -42.11 26.28 -9.84
C THR A 23 -43.51 26.65 -10.34
N ASP A 24 -43.85 26.28 -11.58
CA ASP A 24 -45.24 26.26 -12.06
C ASP A 24 -45.47 25.05 -12.97
N SER A 25 -46.63 24.43 -12.78
CA SER A 25 -46.83 22.98 -12.77
C SER A 25 -47.00 22.32 -14.15
N ALA A 26 -46.27 22.74 -15.19
CA ALA A 26 -46.57 22.27 -16.55
C ALA A 26 -45.38 21.99 -17.48
N PHE A 27 -44.12 22.09 -17.05
CA PHE A 27 -43.00 21.70 -17.92
C PHE A 27 -41.79 21.16 -17.15
N THR A 28 -41.63 19.84 -17.13
CA THR A 28 -40.35 19.19 -16.77
C THR A 28 -39.63 18.78 -18.05
N GLY A 29 -38.69 19.60 -18.49
CA GLY A 29 -37.77 19.25 -19.58
C GLY A 29 -36.35 19.17 -19.03
N SER A 30 -35.68 18.03 -19.20
CA SER A 30 -34.23 17.90 -19.01
C SER A 30 -33.58 17.92 -20.39
N VAL A 31 -32.60 18.78 -20.56
CA VAL A 31 -31.71 18.76 -21.74
C VAL A 31 -30.37 18.25 -21.25
N ALA A 32 -29.96 17.10 -21.79
CA ALA A 32 -28.64 16.55 -21.57
C ALA A 32 -27.80 16.73 -22.82
N GLU A 33 -26.66 17.40 -22.67
CA GLU A 33 -25.62 17.45 -23.69
C GLU A 33 -24.43 16.60 -23.24
N THR A 34 -23.82 15.90 -24.19
CA THR A 34 -22.58 15.18 -23.97
C THR A 34 -21.45 15.96 -24.60
N ILE A 35 -20.37 16.13 -23.85
CA ILE A 35 -19.15 16.76 -24.32
C ILE A 35 -18.05 15.71 -24.27
N ASP A 36 -17.55 15.31 -25.43
CA ASP A 36 -16.38 14.44 -25.53
C ASP A 36 -15.13 15.28 -25.31
N ILE A 37 -14.37 14.94 -24.27
CA ILE A 37 -13.09 15.57 -24.00
C ILE A 37 -12.01 14.80 -24.76
N PRO A 38 -11.33 15.42 -25.73
CA PRO A 38 -10.32 14.72 -26.51
C PRO A 38 -9.17 14.27 -25.60
N ALA A 39 -8.71 13.04 -25.80
CA ALA A 39 -7.43 12.62 -25.25
C ALA A 39 -6.30 13.42 -25.92
N VAL A 40 -5.20 13.62 -25.20
CA VAL A 40 -4.00 14.30 -25.69
C VAL A 40 -2.84 13.30 -25.77
N ILE A 41 -1.76 13.69 -26.47
CA ILE A 41 -0.55 12.89 -26.50
C ILE A 41 0.01 12.70 -25.07
N PRO A 42 0.73 11.60 -24.78
CA PRO A 42 1.27 11.36 -23.44
C PRO A 42 2.31 12.41 -23.06
N ALA A 43 2.57 12.53 -21.77
CA ALA A 43 3.70 13.32 -21.29
C ALA A 43 5.04 12.68 -21.70
N ALA A 44 6.06 13.51 -21.92
CA ALA A 44 7.41 13.04 -22.19
C ALA A 44 7.95 12.23 -20.98
N PRO A 45 8.52 11.02 -21.20
CA PRO A 45 9.17 10.28 -20.12
C PRO A 45 10.34 11.05 -19.52
N VAL A 46 10.55 10.92 -18.22
CA VAL A 46 11.78 11.34 -17.55
C VAL A 46 12.63 10.10 -17.33
N ILE A 47 13.77 10.03 -18.02
CA ILE A 47 14.63 8.84 -18.02
C ILE A 47 15.95 9.11 -17.29
N THR A 48 16.49 8.07 -16.67
CA THR A 48 17.83 8.03 -16.07
C THR A 48 18.63 6.89 -16.67
N ALA A 49 19.97 7.01 -16.70
CA ALA A 49 20.86 6.01 -17.30
C ALA A 49 21.97 5.60 -16.32
N SER A 50 22.13 4.30 -16.11
CA SER A 50 23.18 3.72 -15.26
C SER A 50 24.08 2.81 -16.10
N ALA A 51 25.36 3.15 -16.21
CA ALA A 51 26.35 2.35 -16.92
C ALA A 51 26.78 1.11 -16.12
N GLY A 52 26.86 -0.03 -16.80
CA GLY A 52 27.49 -1.27 -16.33
C GLY A 52 28.58 -1.73 -17.29
N SER A 53 29.14 -2.93 -17.07
CA SER A 53 30.12 -3.51 -18.00
C SER A 53 29.41 -4.06 -19.23
N GLY A 54 29.60 -3.40 -20.36
CA GLY A 54 28.99 -3.74 -21.64
C GLY A 54 27.47 -3.51 -21.69
N THR A 55 26.92 -2.75 -20.75
CA THR A 55 25.48 -2.49 -20.63
C THR A 55 25.18 -1.08 -20.11
N VAL A 56 24.00 -0.53 -20.43
CA VAL A 56 23.40 0.63 -19.75
C VAL A 56 21.97 0.29 -19.39
N THR A 57 21.63 0.40 -18.12
CA THR A 57 20.26 0.30 -17.61
C THR A 57 19.59 1.66 -17.67
N LEU A 58 18.45 1.75 -18.35
CA LEU A 58 17.59 2.92 -18.33
C LEU A 58 16.43 2.70 -17.36
N SER A 59 16.02 3.74 -16.65
CA SER A 59 14.87 3.69 -15.73
C SER A 59 14.03 4.97 -15.81
N TRP A 60 12.71 4.83 -15.73
CA TRP A 60 11.74 5.92 -15.83
C TRP A 60 10.46 5.60 -15.07
N SER A 61 9.70 6.61 -14.64
CA SER A 61 8.33 6.44 -14.14
C SER A 61 7.33 6.44 -15.30
N THR A 62 6.21 5.72 -15.16
CA THR A 62 5.12 5.77 -16.15
C THR A 62 4.65 7.22 -16.33
N PRO A 63 4.76 7.81 -17.53
CA PRO A 63 4.33 9.18 -17.77
C PRO A 63 2.79 9.28 -17.80
N PHE A 64 2.27 10.49 -17.58
CA PHE A 64 0.85 10.77 -17.76
C PHE A 64 0.40 10.41 -19.18
N ASP A 65 -0.71 9.67 -19.30
CA ASP A 65 -1.15 9.04 -20.55
C ASP A 65 -2.03 9.96 -21.42
N GLY A 66 -2.41 11.14 -20.92
CA GLY A 66 -3.23 12.09 -21.66
C GLY A 66 -4.68 11.65 -21.85
N GLY A 67 -5.17 10.67 -21.07
CA GLY A 67 -6.52 10.11 -21.23
C GLY A 67 -6.62 9.00 -22.27
N SER A 68 -5.50 8.54 -22.83
CA SER A 68 -5.43 7.35 -23.68
C SER A 68 -4.29 6.42 -23.23
N PRO A 69 -4.57 5.14 -22.87
CA PRO A 69 -3.54 4.25 -22.35
C PRO A 69 -2.30 4.16 -23.23
N LEU A 70 -1.13 4.12 -22.58
CA LEU A 70 0.13 3.87 -23.27
C LEU A 70 0.09 2.49 -23.94
N THR A 71 0.54 2.42 -25.19
CA THR A 71 0.64 1.18 -25.97
C THR A 71 2.07 0.63 -26.00
N GLY A 72 3.06 1.44 -25.64
CA GLY A 72 4.45 1.01 -25.49
C GLY A 72 5.43 2.18 -25.40
N TYR A 73 6.71 1.84 -25.42
CA TYR A 73 7.80 2.80 -25.59
C TYR A 73 8.69 2.42 -26.76
N LYS A 74 9.34 3.41 -27.36
CA LYS A 74 10.45 3.23 -28.29
C LYS A 74 11.71 3.84 -27.71
N LEU A 75 12.71 2.99 -27.51
CA LEU A 75 14.04 3.40 -27.05
C LEU A 75 14.97 3.57 -28.24
N TYR A 76 15.62 4.72 -28.31
CA TYR A 76 16.66 5.03 -29.29
C TYR A 76 17.98 5.26 -28.58
N TYR A 77 19.07 4.78 -29.15
CA TYR A 77 20.40 5.12 -28.69
C TYR A 77 21.39 5.30 -29.84
N LYS A 78 22.43 6.10 -29.60
CA LYS A 78 23.55 6.38 -30.53
C LYS A 78 24.87 6.35 -29.76
N SER A 79 25.97 6.04 -30.43
CA SER A 79 27.32 6.25 -29.88
C SER A 79 27.91 7.55 -30.42
N GLY A 80 28.41 8.41 -29.53
CA GLY A 80 28.97 9.72 -29.92
C GLY A 80 28.04 10.55 -30.82
N SER A 81 28.58 11.07 -31.93
CA SER A 81 27.85 11.93 -32.88
C SER A 81 27.09 11.17 -33.97
N ASN A 82 26.99 9.83 -33.87
CA ASN A 82 26.30 9.01 -34.87
C ASN A 82 24.79 9.26 -34.85
N ALA A 83 24.12 8.84 -35.94
CA ALA A 83 22.65 8.79 -35.96
C ALA A 83 22.13 7.77 -34.95
N TYR A 84 20.89 7.98 -34.48
CA TYR A 84 20.17 7.00 -33.66
C TYR A 84 19.98 5.69 -34.43
N GLY A 85 20.22 4.57 -33.73
CA GLY A 85 19.94 3.24 -34.26
C GLY A 85 18.44 2.97 -34.40
N THR A 86 18.10 1.76 -34.86
CA THR A 86 16.72 1.29 -34.92
C THR A 86 16.08 1.31 -33.53
N ALA A 87 14.83 1.79 -33.46
CA ALA A 87 14.07 1.83 -32.23
C ALA A 87 13.89 0.42 -31.63
N ILE A 88 14.12 0.30 -30.33
CA ILE A 88 13.76 -0.90 -29.56
C ILE A 88 12.36 -0.68 -29.00
N GLU A 89 11.43 -1.59 -29.33
CA GLU A 89 10.07 -1.55 -28.80
C GLU A 89 10.01 -2.20 -27.40
N ILE A 90 9.37 -1.50 -26.47
CA ILE A 90 9.28 -1.87 -25.06
C ILE A 90 7.81 -1.84 -24.65
N ALA A 91 7.39 -2.82 -23.83
CA ALA A 91 6.00 -2.92 -23.36
C ALA A 91 5.58 -1.70 -22.51
N ALA A 92 4.30 -1.33 -22.59
CA ALA A 92 3.76 -0.14 -21.92
C ALA A 92 3.88 -0.16 -20.38
N ASN A 93 3.93 -1.33 -19.77
CA ASN A 93 4.05 -1.52 -18.32
C ASN A 93 5.50 -1.56 -17.82
N ALA A 94 6.50 -1.41 -18.71
CA ALA A 94 7.90 -1.36 -18.30
C ALA A 94 8.28 0.02 -17.77
N VAL A 95 9.13 0.02 -16.74
CA VAL A 95 9.73 1.22 -16.11
C VAL A 95 11.26 1.17 -16.14
N SER A 96 11.83 0.17 -16.81
CA SER A 96 13.26 0.02 -17.03
C SER A 96 13.59 -0.81 -18.27
N TYR A 97 14.77 -0.61 -18.84
CA TYR A 97 15.29 -1.44 -19.95
C TYR A 97 16.82 -1.48 -19.95
N ASP A 98 17.38 -2.68 -20.11
CA ASP A 98 18.83 -2.90 -20.20
C ASP A 98 19.29 -2.92 -21.67
N VAL A 99 20.12 -1.95 -22.03
CA VAL A 99 20.79 -1.93 -23.33
C VAL A 99 22.13 -2.65 -23.20
N THR A 100 22.15 -3.91 -23.61
CA THR A 100 23.33 -4.80 -23.53
C THR A 100 24.20 -4.73 -24.78
N ALA A 101 25.35 -5.42 -24.75
CA ALA A 101 26.31 -5.53 -25.86
C ALA A 101 26.89 -4.18 -26.32
N LEU A 102 27.04 -3.25 -25.38
CA LEU A 102 27.67 -1.95 -25.60
C LEU A 102 29.18 -2.04 -25.41
N SER A 103 29.94 -1.16 -26.08
CA SER A 103 31.39 -1.09 -25.93
C SER A 103 31.76 -0.29 -24.69
N ASN A 104 32.57 -0.89 -23.82
CA ASN A 104 33.15 -0.18 -22.68
C ASN A 104 34.07 0.97 -23.16
N GLY A 105 34.09 2.07 -22.42
CA GLY A 105 34.77 3.32 -22.76
C GLY A 105 34.08 4.16 -23.83
N THR A 106 32.97 3.71 -24.42
CA THR A 106 32.23 4.44 -25.45
C THR A 106 30.99 5.12 -24.86
N ALA A 107 30.85 6.43 -25.04
CA ALA A 107 29.65 7.15 -24.59
C ALA A 107 28.46 6.86 -25.51
N TYR A 108 27.34 6.48 -24.90
CA TYR A 108 26.06 6.28 -25.57
C TYR A 108 25.04 7.29 -25.08
N THR A 109 24.29 7.87 -26.01
CA THR A 109 23.19 8.80 -25.73
C THR A 109 21.87 8.11 -26.04
N PHE A 110 20.92 8.20 -25.10
CA PHE A 110 19.64 7.52 -25.11
C PHE A 110 18.50 8.53 -25.08
N LYS A 111 17.40 8.21 -25.77
CA LYS A 111 16.10 8.88 -25.63
C LYS A 111 14.97 7.86 -25.68
N LEU A 112 13.91 8.10 -24.91
CA LEU A 112 12.75 7.22 -24.81
C LEU A 112 11.49 7.95 -25.27
N GLU A 113 10.72 7.32 -26.13
CA GLU A 113 9.47 7.83 -26.66
C GLU A 113 8.30 7.04 -26.05
N ALA A 114 7.39 7.70 -25.34
CA ALA A 114 6.13 7.09 -24.89
C ALA A 114 5.09 7.16 -26.00
N ILE A 115 4.33 6.07 -26.20
CA ILE A 115 3.41 5.91 -27.32
C ILE A 115 2.01 5.61 -26.79
N SER A 116 1.02 6.28 -27.34
CA SER A 116 -0.42 6.01 -27.15
C SER A 116 -1.11 5.92 -28.52
N SER A 117 -2.42 5.65 -28.54
CA SER A 117 -3.22 5.75 -29.77
C SER A 117 -3.38 7.19 -30.30
N VAL A 118 -3.16 8.20 -29.46
CA VAL A 118 -3.30 9.63 -29.81
C VAL A 118 -2.00 10.18 -30.43
N GLY A 119 -0.86 9.59 -30.07
CA GLY A 119 0.46 10.01 -30.54
C GLY A 119 1.54 9.67 -29.52
N SER A 120 2.70 10.30 -29.68
CA SER A 120 3.89 10.02 -28.87
C SER A 120 4.60 11.28 -28.38
N ALA A 121 5.39 11.13 -27.32
CA ALA A 121 6.23 12.19 -26.76
C ALA A 121 7.62 11.65 -26.38
N GLU A 122 8.66 12.37 -26.77
CA GLU A 122 10.06 12.00 -26.54
C GLU A 122 10.61 12.61 -25.24
N SER A 123 11.43 11.84 -24.52
CA SER A 123 12.23 12.32 -23.39
C SER A 123 13.34 13.25 -23.85
N THR A 124 13.93 13.97 -22.88
CA THR A 124 15.27 14.55 -23.07
C THR A 124 16.34 13.45 -23.25
N GLU A 125 17.43 13.78 -23.92
CA GLU A 125 18.58 12.87 -24.07
C GLU A 125 19.32 12.66 -22.73
N VAL A 126 19.71 11.42 -22.43
CA VAL A 126 20.64 11.10 -21.33
C VAL A 126 21.85 10.35 -21.88
N THR A 127 23.03 10.54 -21.28
CA THR A 127 24.26 9.90 -21.76
C THR A 127 24.90 9.05 -20.67
N ALA A 128 25.38 7.86 -21.02
CA ALA A 128 26.11 6.96 -20.15
C ALA A 128 27.27 6.30 -20.91
N THR A 129 28.38 6.03 -20.22
CA THR A 129 29.57 5.38 -20.77
C THR A 129 29.79 4.06 -20.04
N PRO A 130 29.44 2.90 -20.64
CA PRO A 130 29.81 1.58 -20.13
C PRO A 130 31.30 1.52 -19.83
N ALA A 131 31.70 0.81 -18.79
CA ALA A 131 33.11 0.64 -18.46
C ALA A 131 33.35 -0.79 -17.96
N GLU A 132 34.52 -1.35 -18.32
CA GLU A 132 34.95 -2.62 -17.75
C GLU A 132 35.13 -2.42 -16.24
N GLN A 133 34.64 -3.37 -15.44
CA GLN A 133 35.00 -3.40 -14.03
C GLN A 133 36.49 -3.75 -13.92
N SER A 134 37.33 -2.73 -13.76
CA SER A 134 38.76 -2.90 -13.54
C SER A 134 39.01 -3.70 -12.25
N SER A 135 39.69 -4.83 -12.40
CA SER A 135 40.28 -5.59 -11.30
C SER A 135 41.70 -5.09 -11.03
N GLY A 136 41.91 -4.42 -9.88
CA GLY A 136 43.17 -4.50 -9.13
C GLY A 136 44.01 -3.22 -8.95
N GLY A 137 44.56 -3.09 -7.73
CA GLY A 137 45.90 -2.53 -7.49
C GLY A 137 45.96 -1.11 -6.92
N SER A 138 46.36 -0.98 -5.65
CA SER A 138 46.85 0.27 -5.05
C SER A 138 47.99 0.88 -5.87
N SER A 139 47.87 2.14 -6.29
CA SER A 139 48.91 3.16 -6.11
C SER A 139 48.35 4.56 -6.30
N SER A 140 48.97 5.51 -5.60
CA SER A 140 48.62 6.93 -5.49
C SER A 140 48.61 7.70 -6.81
N GLY A 141 47.60 8.53 -7.01
CA GLY A 141 47.61 9.60 -8.03
C GLY A 141 46.27 10.32 -8.07
N GLY A 142 46.24 11.60 -7.67
CA GLY A 142 45.03 12.38 -7.43
C GLY A 142 44.11 12.55 -8.64
N GLY A 143 42.87 12.10 -8.48
CA GLY A 143 41.68 12.43 -9.25
C GLY A 143 40.49 11.99 -8.39
N ALA A 144 39.52 12.88 -8.13
CA ALA A 144 38.54 12.76 -7.05
C ALA A 144 37.86 11.36 -6.99
N ALA A 145 38.29 10.57 -6.00
CA ALA A 145 37.86 9.21 -5.77
C ALA A 145 36.52 9.19 -5.02
N THR A 146 35.52 8.49 -5.58
CA THR A 146 34.42 7.95 -4.77
C THR A 146 35.00 6.82 -3.92
N THR A 147 35.39 7.16 -2.69
CA THR A 147 36.07 6.25 -1.78
C THR A 147 35.07 5.20 -1.30
N GLY A 148 35.35 3.91 -1.53
CA GLY A 148 34.55 2.81 -0.99
C GLY A 148 34.50 2.87 0.53
N ILE A 149 33.30 2.76 1.09
CA ILE A 149 33.06 2.85 2.54
C ILE A 149 33.21 1.44 3.12
N THR A 150 33.85 1.33 4.28
CA THR A 150 33.98 0.03 4.97
C THR A 150 32.75 -0.18 5.85
N VAL A 151 32.10 -1.34 5.73
CA VAL A 151 30.88 -1.68 6.48
C VAL A 151 31.00 -3.07 7.10
N PRO A 152 30.51 -3.29 8.33
CA PRO A 152 30.64 -4.57 8.99
C PRO A 152 29.59 -5.57 8.49
N VAL A 153 30.05 -6.80 8.27
CA VAL A 153 29.23 -7.99 8.01
C VAL A 153 29.52 -8.99 9.13
N SER A 154 28.49 -9.33 9.91
CA SER A 154 28.66 -10.11 11.13
C SER A 154 27.71 -11.30 11.23
N ILE A 155 28.09 -12.28 12.04
CA ILE A 155 27.26 -13.41 12.44
C ILE A 155 27.72 -13.89 13.82
N GLY A 156 26.78 -13.94 14.76
CA GLY A 156 27.11 -14.18 16.17
C GLY A 156 28.14 -13.17 16.68
N LYS A 157 29.29 -13.67 17.16
CA LYS A 157 30.41 -12.83 17.64
C LYS A 157 31.46 -12.50 16.58
N SER A 158 31.33 -13.05 15.37
CA SER A 158 32.29 -12.84 14.29
C SER A 158 31.86 -11.65 13.44
N SER A 159 32.82 -10.83 13.04
CA SER A 159 32.63 -9.71 12.12
C SER A 159 33.77 -9.64 11.10
N ILE A 160 33.44 -9.27 9.87
CA ILE A 160 34.40 -8.92 8.83
C ILE A 160 34.00 -7.60 8.20
N GLU A 161 34.98 -6.92 7.61
CA GLU A 161 34.76 -5.68 6.88
C GLU A 161 34.45 -6.00 5.40
N ALA A 162 33.35 -5.47 4.87
CA ALA A 162 33.02 -5.42 3.46
C ALA A 162 33.18 -4.00 2.93
N THR A 163 33.20 -3.85 1.60
CA THR A 163 33.19 -2.53 0.96
C THR A 163 31.79 -2.23 0.45
N ALA A 164 31.25 -1.06 0.77
CA ALA A 164 30.04 -0.52 0.21
C ALA A 164 30.35 0.71 -0.66
N THR A 165 29.76 0.76 -1.85
CA THR A 165 29.77 1.96 -2.68
C THR A 165 28.38 2.58 -2.62
N VAL A 166 28.30 3.86 -2.25
CA VAL A 166 27.02 4.57 -2.17
C VAL A 166 26.82 5.41 -3.42
N LYS A 167 25.68 5.22 -4.09
CA LYS A 167 25.24 6.01 -5.25
C LYS A 167 23.73 6.19 -5.18
N ASP A 168 23.26 7.43 -5.33
CA ASP A 168 21.83 7.78 -5.38
C ASP A 168 21.02 7.16 -4.23
N GLY A 169 21.52 7.29 -2.99
CA GLY A 169 20.87 6.73 -1.80
C GLY A 169 20.90 5.20 -1.69
N THR A 170 21.58 4.49 -2.61
CA THR A 170 21.72 3.03 -2.57
C THR A 170 23.15 2.62 -2.24
N ALA A 171 23.33 1.76 -1.24
CA ALA A 171 24.61 1.11 -0.92
C ALA A 171 24.75 -0.21 -1.68
N THR A 172 25.74 -0.33 -2.56
CA THR A 172 26.07 -1.60 -3.22
C THR A 172 27.21 -2.29 -2.49
N ILE A 173 26.93 -3.47 -1.91
CA ILE A 173 27.91 -4.27 -1.19
C ILE A 173 28.85 -4.98 -2.17
N SER A 174 30.14 -4.99 -1.85
CA SER A 174 31.19 -5.64 -2.60
C SER A 174 32.07 -6.43 -1.64
N MET A 175 32.28 -7.72 -1.95
CA MET A 175 33.08 -8.64 -1.15
C MET A 175 33.89 -9.57 -2.06
N THR A 176 35.10 -9.91 -1.63
CA THR A 176 35.94 -10.91 -2.30
C THR A 176 35.46 -12.33 -1.98
N LYS A 177 35.87 -13.30 -2.79
CA LYS A 177 35.55 -14.72 -2.55
C LYS A 177 36.12 -15.21 -1.22
N GLU A 178 37.25 -14.68 -0.79
CA GLU A 178 37.92 -14.98 0.47
C GLU A 178 37.12 -14.43 1.66
N GLN A 179 36.61 -13.20 1.56
CA GLN A 179 35.71 -12.61 2.56
C GLN A 179 34.41 -13.40 2.66
N ILE A 180 33.80 -13.74 1.53
CA ILE A 180 32.57 -14.56 1.47
C ILE A 180 32.81 -15.94 2.09
N LYS A 181 33.94 -16.60 1.80
CA LYS A 181 34.29 -17.86 2.45
C LYS A 181 34.44 -17.69 3.96
N LYS A 182 35.12 -16.65 4.41
CA LYS A 182 35.36 -16.41 5.85
C LYS A 182 34.06 -16.24 6.64
N ILE A 183 33.06 -15.55 6.08
CA ILE A 183 31.75 -15.39 6.73
C ILE A 183 30.87 -16.65 6.60
N ALA A 184 31.06 -17.46 5.56
CA ALA A 184 30.24 -18.65 5.27
C ALA A 184 30.78 -19.99 5.82
N SER A 185 32.01 -20.03 6.35
CA SER A 185 32.70 -21.31 6.69
C SER A 185 33.11 -21.47 8.16
N GLY A 186 32.76 -20.53 9.05
CA GLY A 186 33.09 -20.65 10.47
C GLY A 186 32.25 -21.73 11.17
N THR A 187 32.90 -22.69 11.81
CA THR A 187 32.30 -23.83 12.53
C THR A 187 31.54 -23.46 13.82
N GLU A 188 31.59 -22.20 14.25
CA GLU A 188 30.89 -21.67 15.44
C GLU A 188 29.77 -20.65 15.10
N LEU A 189 29.41 -20.54 13.82
CA LEU A 189 28.53 -19.48 13.32
C LEU A 189 27.07 -19.95 13.24
N ILE A 190 26.35 -19.90 14.37
CA ILE A 190 24.90 -20.08 14.40
C ILE A 190 24.23 -18.71 14.48
N GLY A 191 23.40 -18.34 13.51
CA GLY A 191 22.58 -17.12 13.58
C GLY A 191 22.39 -16.39 12.25
N THR A 192 21.69 -15.26 12.32
CA THR A 192 21.38 -14.42 11.16
C THR A 192 22.62 -13.61 10.79
N ILE A 193 22.98 -13.59 9.50
CA ILE A 193 24.07 -12.74 9.01
C ILE A 193 23.54 -11.30 8.94
N GLN A 194 24.27 -10.37 9.55
CA GLN A 194 23.90 -8.96 9.64
C GLN A 194 24.84 -8.13 8.76
N ILE A 195 24.28 -7.29 7.90
CA ILE A 195 24.99 -6.25 7.17
C ILE A 195 24.52 -4.90 7.75
N ASP A 196 25.41 -4.19 8.43
CA ASP A 196 25.05 -2.93 9.08
C ASP A 196 25.41 -1.72 8.21
N LEU A 197 24.38 -1.07 7.71
CA LEU A 197 24.44 0.16 6.91
C LEU A 197 23.73 1.32 7.63
N SER A 198 23.31 1.14 8.89
CA SER A 198 22.53 2.10 9.66
C SER A 198 23.25 3.44 9.88
N GLY A 199 24.59 3.41 9.86
CA GLY A 199 25.44 4.60 9.95
C GLY A 199 25.62 5.37 8.64
N LEU A 200 25.08 4.88 7.51
CA LEU A 200 25.20 5.51 6.20
C LEU A 200 23.99 6.39 5.88
N LYS A 201 24.11 7.24 4.85
CA LYS A 201 22.96 7.98 4.29
C LYS A 201 22.45 7.24 3.05
N VAL A 202 21.72 6.17 3.28
CA VAL A 202 21.15 5.30 2.24
C VAL A 202 19.76 4.84 2.62
N ASP A 203 18.92 4.64 1.61
CA ASP A 203 17.55 4.17 1.73
C ASP A 203 17.43 2.71 1.26
N ALA A 204 18.43 2.24 0.49
CA ALA A 204 18.47 0.90 -0.07
C ALA A 204 19.86 0.26 -0.03
N ALA A 205 19.89 -1.07 -0.11
CA ALA A 205 21.10 -1.86 -0.23
C ALA A 205 21.00 -2.88 -1.37
N VAL A 206 22.06 -3.02 -2.16
CA VAL A 206 22.22 -4.09 -3.14
C VAL A 206 23.19 -5.13 -2.60
N ILE A 207 22.73 -6.36 -2.47
CA ILE A 207 23.49 -7.50 -1.97
C ILE A 207 23.83 -8.44 -3.15
N PRO A 208 25.12 -8.70 -3.40
CA PRO A 208 25.54 -9.56 -4.50
C PRO A 208 24.98 -10.98 -4.39
N SER A 209 24.52 -11.52 -5.52
CA SER A 209 24.05 -12.90 -5.69
C SER A 209 25.04 -13.94 -5.16
N LEU A 210 26.34 -13.71 -5.32
CA LEU A 210 27.40 -14.57 -4.79
C LEU A 210 27.39 -14.64 -3.27
N LEU A 211 27.13 -13.51 -2.59
CA LEU A 211 26.99 -13.49 -1.13
C LEU A 211 25.70 -14.20 -0.73
N VAL A 212 24.56 -13.86 -1.33
CA VAL A 212 23.26 -14.51 -1.06
C VAL A 212 23.35 -16.04 -1.17
N SER A 213 24.01 -16.53 -2.23
CA SER A 213 24.20 -17.97 -2.46
C SER A 213 25.10 -18.62 -1.39
N ALA A 214 26.17 -17.94 -0.99
CA ALA A 214 27.07 -18.44 0.05
C ALA A 214 26.38 -18.50 1.43
N ILE A 215 25.56 -17.51 1.75
CA ILE A 215 24.76 -17.49 2.98
C ILE A 215 23.79 -18.67 3.01
N GLY A 216 23.06 -18.90 1.90
CA GLY A 216 22.12 -20.01 1.79
C GLY A 216 22.77 -21.39 1.96
N ALA A 217 24.01 -21.55 1.48
CA ALA A 217 24.79 -22.77 1.61
C ALA A 217 25.45 -22.96 3.00
N THR A 218 25.47 -21.92 3.85
CA THR A 218 26.08 -21.97 5.18
C THR A 218 25.15 -22.71 6.13
N SER A 219 25.54 -23.87 6.68
CA SER A 219 24.66 -24.72 7.52
C SER A 219 24.21 -24.06 8.84
N GLY A 220 25.00 -23.14 9.40
CA GLY A 220 24.67 -22.44 10.65
C GLY A 220 23.87 -21.12 10.51
N SER A 221 23.71 -20.59 9.29
CA SER A 221 22.95 -19.35 9.08
C SER A 221 21.46 -19.51 9.45
N THR A 222 20.79 -18.49 9.96
CA THR A 222 19.32 -18.50 10.10
C THR A 222 18.63 -17.54 9.13
N GLY A 223 19.40 -16.81 8.33
CA GLY A 223 18.90 -15.80 7.41
C GLY A 223 19.92 -14.71 7.12
N LEU A 224 19.44 -13.66 6.46
CA LEU A 224 20.17 -12.42 6.15
C LEU A 224 19.36 -11.24 6.68
N ALA A 225 20.00 -10.36 7.42
CA ALA A 225 19.46 -9.10 7.87
C ALA A 225 20.32 -7.93 7.38
N VAL A 226 19.65 -6.89 6.90
CA VAL A 226 20.28 -5.67 6.38
C VAL A 226 19.72 -4.50 7.17
N ALA A 227 20.56 -3.88 8.00
CA ALA A 227 20.19 -2.73 8.80
C ALA A 227 20.43 -1.45 7.98
N LEU A 228 19.35 -0.74 7.66
CA LEU A 228 19.36 0.58 7.04
C LEU A 228 19.05 1.64 8.12
N PRO A 229 19.30 2.93 7.86
CA PRO A 229 19.03 4.01 8.82
C PRO A 229 17.57 4.08 9.29
N THR A 230 16.66 3.77 8.39
CA THR A 230 15.19 3.80 8.52
C THR A 230 14.59 2.50 9.04
N GLY A 231 15.36 1.41 9.08
CA GLY A 231 14.88 0.12 9.56
C GLY A 231 15.73 -1.06 9.08
N THR A 232 15.47 -2.23 9.64
CA THR A 232 16.15 -3.48 9.29
C THR A 232 15.20 -4.41 8.56
N LEU A 233 15.66 -4.98 7.45
CA LEU A 233 14.98 -6.08 6.77
C LEU A 233 15.68 -7.39 7.04
N THR A 234 14.96 -8.38 7.56
CA THR A 234 15.47 -9.72 7.79
C THR A 234 14.71 -10.73 6.94
N LEU A 235 15.43 -11.41 6.05
CA LEU A 235 14.98 -12.60 5.34
C LEU A 235 15.40 -13.81 6.15
N ASP A 236 14.45 -14.62 6.62
CA ASP A 236 14.79 -15.91 7.21
C ASP A 236 15.41 -16.86 6.16
N ARG A 237 15.89 -18.01 6.61
CA ARG A 237 16.52 -19.00 5.74
C ARG A 237 15.62 -19.45 4.58
N ALA A 238 14.32 -19.62 4.81
CA ALA A 238 13.39 -20.08 3.78
C ALA A 238 13.13 -18.97 2.74
N ALA A 239 12.97 -17.73 3.19
CA ALA A 239 12.81 -16.57 2.31
C ALA A 239 14.07 -16.36 1.46
N LEU A 240 15.25 -16.49 2.08
CA LEU A 240 16.52 -16.38 1.38
C LEU A 240 16.67 -17.49 0.32
N ALA A 241 16.30 -18.72 0.65
CA ALA A 241 16.32 -19.84 -0.29
C ALA A 241 15.48 -19.58 -1.55
N SER A 242 14.35 -18.85 -1.41
CA SER A 242 13.48 -18.51 -2.54
C SER A 242 14.13 -17.54 -3.55
N VAL A 243 15.19 -16.83 -3.18
CA VAL A 243 15.88 -15.83 -4.03
C VAL A 243 17.28 -16.24 -4.49
N ILE A 244 17.82 -17.36 -4.00
CA ILE A 244 19.14 -17.87 -4.40
C ILE A 244 19.19 -18.14 -5.91
N GLY A 245 20.29 -17.72 -6.56
CA GLY A 245 20.54 -17.97 -7.97
C GLY A 245 19.73 -17.10 -8.94
N LYS A 246 18.89 -16.18 -8.42
CA LYS A 246 18.04 -15.30 -9.23
C LYS A 246 18.65 -13.93 -9.55
N GLY A 247 19.91 -13.71 -9.16
CA GLY A 247 20.62 -12.44 -9.35
C GLY A 247 20.81 -11.68 -8.05
N ASP A 248 21.30 -10.44 -8.18
CA ASP A 248 21.52 -9.55 -7.04
C ASP A 248 20.16 -9.14 -6.44
N ILE A 249 20.14 -8.98 -5.13
CA ILE A 249 18.94 -8.54 -4.41
C ILE A 249 19.11 -7.09 -3.98
N LYS A 250 18.11 -6.25 -4.25
CA LYS A 250 18.02 -4.90 -3.70
C LYS A 250 16.96 -4.89 -2.62
N LEU A 251 17.27 -4.38 -1.43
CA LEU A 251 16.33 -4.21 -0.33
C LEU A 251 16.21 -2.74 0.01
N SER A 252 15.02 -2.26 0.34
CA SER A 252 14.84 -0.91 0.90
C SER A 252 13.79 -0.89 2.00
N VAL A 253 14.06 -0.04 2.98
CA VAL A 253 13.09 0.42 3.98
C VAL A 253 13.19 1.93 3.91
N GLU A 254 12.12 2.62 3.54
CA GLU A 254 12.19 4.05 3.25
C GLU A 254 11.14 4.76 4.08
N ALA A 255 11.53 5.82 4.79
CA ALA A 255 10.54 6.68 5.44
C ALA A 255 9.81 7.46 4.35
N VAL A 256 8.50 7.28 4.26
CA VAL A 256 7.67 7.95 3.26
C VAL A 256 7.02 9.18 3.89
N ASP A 257 7.15 10.34 3.25
CA ASP A 257 6.38 11.51 3.64
C ASP A 257 4.89 11.20 3.44
N ASN A 258 4.08 11.45 4.45
CA ASN A 258 2.65 11.16 4.41
C ASN A 258 1.92 11.90 3.27
N ALA A 259 2.51 12.98 2.71
CA ALA A 259 2.04 13.65 1.50
C ALA A 259 2.11 12.76 0.24
N MET A 260 2.97 11.74 0.24
CA MET A 260 3.16 10.79 -0.88
C MET A 260 2.15 9.62 -0.85
N LEU A 261 1.36 9.49 0.21
CA LEU A 261 0.24 8.55 0.24
C LEU A 261 -0.79 8.92 -0.83
N THR A 262 -1.42 7.94 -1.46
CA THR A 262 -2.49 8.19 -2.43
C THR A 262 -3.75 8.74 -1.73
N ASP A 263 -4.67 9.34 -2.48
CA ASP A 263 -5.95 9.82 -1.92
C ASP A 263 -6.77 8.68 -1.30
N ALA A 264 -6.73 7.49 -1.89
CA ALA A 264 -7.39 6.30 -1.36
C ALA A 264 -6.78 5.89 -0.01
N GLN A 265 -5.45 5.84 0.07
CA GLN A 265 -4.73 5.51 1.31
C GLN A 265 -4.96 6.56 2.40
N ARG A 266 -4.88 7.86 2.06
CA ARG A 266 -5.17 8.95 2.99
C ARG A 266 -6.61 8.91 3.51
N SER A 267 -7.56 8.61 2.64
CA SER A 267 -8.97 8.50 3.03
C SER A 267 -9.18 7.34 4.01
N ALA A 268 -8.55 6.19 3.76
CA ALA A 268 -8.72 4.99 4.59
C ALA A 268 -8.09 5.10 5.99
N ILE A 269 -7.00 5.85 6.13
CA ILE A 269 -6.31 6.08 7.41
C ILE A 269 -6.78 7.38 8.10
N GLY A 270 -7.55 8.21 7.40
CA GLY A 270 -8.15 9.44 7.91
C GLY A 270 -7.14 10.39 8.55
N SER A 271 -7.48 10.90 9.73
CA SER A 271 -6.64 11.87 10.45
C SER A 271 -5.26 11.32 10.86
N GLN A 272 -5.09 9.98 10.92
CA GLN A 272 -3.81 9.36 11.22
C GLN A 272 -2.78 9.56 10.12
N ALA A 273 -3.21 9.88 8.88
CA ALA A 273 -2.32 10.27 7.79
C ALA A 273 -1.39 11.41 8.19
N SER A 274 -1.75 12.27 9.14
CA SER A 274 -0.90 13.41 9.51
C SER A 274 0.15 13.09 10.58
N THR A 275 0.04 11.94 11.24
CA THR A 275 0.86 11.60 12.42
C THR A 275 1.48 10.21 12.40
N ALA A 276 1.08 9.36 11.44
CA ALA A 276 1.65 8.04 11.24
C ALA A 276 3.12 8.13 10.83
N LEU A 277 3.94 7.21 11.34
CA LEU A 277 5.20 6.88 10.72
C LEU A 277 4.91 5.92 9.56
N VAL A 278 5.16 6.36 8.33
CA VAL A 278 4.99 5.54 7.12
C VAL A 278 6.36 5.04 6.68
N VAL A 279 6.46 3.73 6.47
CA VAL A 279 7.64 3.11 5.84
C VAL A 279 7.23 2.35 4.59
N ASP A 280 7.97 2.52 3.50
CA ASP A 280 7.84 1.69 2.30
C ASP A 280 8.92 0.61 2.31
N VAL A 281 8.49 -0.63 2.11
CA VAL A 281 9.34 -1.80 2.26
C VAL A 281 9.38 -2.55 0.95
N ASN A 282 10.57 -2.66 0.37
CA ASN A 282 10.74 -3.27 -0.94
C ASN A 282 11.91 -4.27 -0.98
N ILE A 283 11.73 -5.31 -1.79
CA ILE A 283 12.77 -6.27 -2.15
C ILE A 283 12.63 -6.51 -3.66
N PHE A 284 13.71 -6.26 -4.38
CA PHE A 284 13.82 -6.50 -5.80
C PHE A 284 14.85 -7.59 -6.05
N VAL A 285 14.54 -8.48 -6.98
CA VAL A 285 15.46 -9.49 -7.47
C VAL A 285 15.66 -9.21 -8.95
N ASN A 286 16.89 -8.88 -9.36
CA ASN A 286 17.20 -8.48 -10.73
C ASN A 286 16.29 -7.33 -11.25
N GLY A 287 16.03 -6.34 -10.39
CA GLY A 287 15.18 -5.19 -10.70
C GLY A 287 13.67 -5.44 -10.65
N ILE A 288 13.21 -6.68 -10.43
CA ILE A 288 11.80 -7.01 -10.32
C ILE A 288 11.40 -7.08 -8.85
N GLN A 289 10.41 -6.28 -8.45
CA GLN A 289 9.85 -6.32 -7.10
C GLN A 289 9.23 -7.72 -6.87
N THR A 290 9.67 -8.40 -5.82
CA THR A 290 9.26 -9.77 -5.52
C THR A 290 8.47 -9.82 -4.24
N SER A 291 7.22 -10.25 -4.29
CA SER A 291 6.34 -10.38 -3.12
C SER A 291 6.15 -11.83 -2.63
N THR A 292 6.68 -12.83 -3.33
CA THR A 292 6.52 -14.25 -2.97
C THR A 292 7.83 -14.84 -2.47
N PHE A 293 7.84 -15.30 -1.22
CA PHE A 293 9.01 -15.92 -0.57
C PHE A 293 8.77 -17.40 -0.20
N GLY A 294 7.76 -18.04 -0.79
CA GLY A 294 7.31 -19.38 -0.41
C GLY A 294 6.84 -19.40 1.04
N ASP A 295 7.33 -20.36 1.83
CA ASP A 295 7.08 -20.45 3.28
C ASP A 295 8.02 -19.54 4.11
N GLY A 296 8.83 -18.74 3.43
CA GLY A 296 9.80 -17.84 4.03
C GLY A 296 9.18 -16.60 4.65
N LYS A 297 9.77 -16.15 5.76
CA LYS A 297 9.31 -14.96 6.50
C LYS A 297 10.24 -13.78 6.29
N ILE A 298 9.62 -12.62 6.07
CA ILE A 298 10.28 -11.32 6.12
C ILE A 298 9.94 -10.67 7.46
N THR A 299 10.96 -10.25 8.20
CA THR A 299 10.79 -9.43 9.42
C THR A 299 11.30 -8.03 9.15
N VAL A 300 10.52 -7.03 9.56
CA VAL A 300 10.85 -5.61 9.47
C VAL A 300 10.97 -5.06 10.88
N SER A 301 12.09 -4.40 11.19
CA SER A 301 12.27 -3.69 12.46
C SER A 301 12.47 -2.21 12.15
N VAL A 302 11.57 -1.35 12.62
CA VAL A 302 11.59 0.11 12.36
C VAL A 302 11.92 0.85 13.65
N PRO A 303 12.94 1.74 13.68
CA PRO A 303 13.27 2.50 14.87
C PRO A 303 12.10 3.40 15.25
N TYR A 304 11.75 3.41 16.53
CA TYR A 304 10.62 4.15 17.05
C TYR A 304 10.97 4.82 18.37
N THR A 305 10.74 6.13 18.45
CA THR A 305 10.93 6.90 19.69
C THR A 305 9.58 7.23 20.30
N PRO A 306 9.20 6.58 21.41
CA PRO A 306 7.94 6.87 22.08
C PRO A 306 7.90 8.30 22.60
N LYS A 307 6.74 8.93 22.51
CA LYS A 307 6.47 10.23 23.14
C LYS A 307 6.39 10.06 24.65
N ALA A 308 6.63 11.16 25.39
CA ALA A 308 6.53 11.13 26.85
C ALA A 308 5.13 10.67 27.29
N GLY A 309 5.07 9.62 28.11
CA GLY A 309 3.81 9.02 28.59
C GLY A 309 3.07 8.16 27.57
N GLU A 310 3.67 7.87 26.41
CA GLU A 310 3.08 6.96 25.42
C GLU A 310 3.04 5.52 25.93
N ASN A 311 1.87 4.87 25.80
CA ASN A 311 1.73 3.44 26.01
C ASN A 311 2.13 2.69 24.73
N THR A 312 3.33 2.15 24.70
CA THR A 312 3.87 1.46 23.53
C THR A 312 3.17 0.13 23.22
N ASP A 313 2.42 -0.43 24.17
CA ASP A 313 1.61 -1.64 23.98
C ASP A 313 0.36 -1.36 23.10
N SER A 314 0.08 -0.09 22.81
CA SER A 314 -1.02 0.36 21.94
C SER A 314 -0.58 0.71 20.51
N LEU A 315 0.69 0.48 20.18
CA LEU A 315 1.21 0.65 18.83
C LEU A 315 0.73 -0.48 17.93
N THR A 316 0.31 -0.11 16.73
CA THR A 316 -0.23 -1.05 15.74
C THR A 316 0.44 -0.82 14.40
N VAL A 317 0.66 -1.91 13.68
CA VAL A 317 1.24 -1.88 12.34
C VAL A 317 0.14 -2.18 11.34
N TRP A 318 0.04 -1.38 10.29
CA TRP A 318 -0.94 -1.56 9.22
C TRP A 318 -0.24 -1.67 7.90
N PHE A 319 -0.48 -2.76 7.19
CA PHE A 319 -0.18 -2.85 5.77
C PHE A 319 -1.19 -2.03 4.98
N VAL A 320 -0.72 -1.21 4.05
CA VAL A 320 -1.58 -0.43 3.15
C VAL A 320 -1.45 -0.92 1.73
N ARG A 321 -2.58 -1.34 1.18
CA ARG A 321 -2.67 -1.79 -0.20
C ARG A 321 -2.74 -0.59 -1.15
N GLY A 322 -2.37 -0.82 -2.40
CA GLY A 322 -2.43 0.22 -3.44
C GLY A 322 -3.84 0.75 -3.70
N ASP A 323 -4.89 -0.03 -3.39
CA ASP A 323 -6.29 0.35 -3.48
C ASP A 323 -6.78 1.18 -2.26
N GLY A 324 -5.90 1.47 -1.30
CA GLY A 324 -6.21 2.19 -0.07
C GLY A 324 -6.76 1.31 1.05
N THR A 325 -7.05 0.04 0.82
CA THR A 325 -7.47 -0.85 1.92
C THR A 325 -6.31 -1.14 2.88
N ILE A 326 -6.64 -1.31 4.16
CA ILE A 326 -5.65 -1.53 5.21
C ILE A 326 -5.84 -2.89 5.86
N GLU A 327 -4.74 -3.51 6.25
CA GLU A 327 -4.69 -4.81 6.91
C GLU A 327 -3.79 -4.74 8.15
N PRO A 328 -4.27 -5.13 9.34
CA PRO A 328 -3.46 -5.10 10.55
C PRO A 328 -2.34 -6.14 10.47
N LYS A 329 -1.16 -5.78 11.00
CA LYS A 329 -0.04 -6.69 11.24
C LYS A 329 0.29 -6.66 12.72
N ASN A 330 0.56 -7.84 13.27
CA ASN A 330 1.02 -7.99 14.66
C ASN A 330 2.42 -7.39 14.75
N GLY A 331 2.50 -6.17 15.30
CA GLY A 331 3.73 -5.45 15.51
C GLY A 331 3.98 -5.25 16.99
N VAL A 332 5.22 -5.45 17.44
CA VAL A 332 5.59 -5.35 18.85
C VAL A 332 6.68 -4.30 19.00
N TYR A 333 6.47 -3.35 19.91
CA TYR A 333 7.55 -2.46 20.32
C TYR A 333 8.46 -3.14 21.33
N ASN A 334 9.75 -3.21 21.01
CA ASN A 334 10.77 -3.73 21.88
C ASN A 334 11.53 -2.58 22.56
N ALA A 335 11.23 -2.33 23.83
CA ALA A 335 11.85 -1.25 24.60
C ALA A 335 13.37 -1.42 24.79
N ALA A 336 13.91 -2.64 24.69
CA ALA A 336 15.35 -2.88 24.82
C ALA A 336 16.12 -2.44 23.58
N THR A 337 15.51 -2.53 22.40
CA THR A 337 16.13 -2.16 21.12
C THR A 337 15.67 -0.78 20.64
N GLY A 338 14.47 -0.34 21.02
CA GLY A 338 13.84 0.88 20.52
C GLY A 338 13.18 0.70 19.16
N TYR A 339 12.83 -0.52 18.76
CA TYR A 339 12.24 -0.81 17.45
C TYR A 339 10.80 -1.34 17.59
N VAL A 340 9.96 -1.03 16.61
CA VAL A 340 8.73 -1.76 16.33
C VAL A 340 9.06 -2.87 15.33
N GLU A 341 8.76 -4.11 15.69
CA GLU A 341 9.08 -5.30 14.90
C GLU A 341 7.80 -6.00 14.44
N PHE A 342 7.73 -6.35 13.15
CA PHE A 342 6.60 -7.09 12.58
C PHE A 342 7.06 -8.01 11.44
N THR A 343 6.28 -9.07 11.19
CA THR A 343 6.50 -9.95 10.03
C THR A 343 5.56 -9.62 8.90
N THR A 344 6.01 -9.80 7.66
CA THR A 344 5.18 -9.55 6.48
C THR A 344 5.40 -10.55 5.35
N GLU A 345 4.35 -10.75 4.57
CA GLU A 345 4.31 -11.49 3.29
C GLU A 345 4.05 -10.55 2.10
N HIS A 346 3.92 -9.25 2.38
CA HIS A 346 3.67 -8.21 1.38
C HIS A 346 4.77 -7.16 1.46
N LEU A 347 5.13 -6.59 0.32
CA LEU A 347 6.14 -5.54 0.22
C LEU A 347 5.47 -4.30 -0.35
N SER A 348 5.24 -3.32 0.50
CA SER A 348 4.70 -2.00 0.17
C SER A 348 4.78 -1.12 1.42
N GLN A 349 3.84 -0.18 1.55
CA GLN A 349 3.74 0.76 2.65
C GLN A 349 3.14 0.15 3.91
N TYR A 350 3.76 0.47 5.04
CA TYR A 350 3.30 0.17 6.39
C TYR A 350 3.14 1.44 7.20
N LEU A 351 2.10 1.49 8.02
CA LEU A 351 1.90 2.55 9.00
C LEU A 351 2.11 1.99 10.39
N ILE A 352 2.90 2.71 11.17
CA ILE A 352 3.01 2.50 12.61
C ILE A 352 2.21 3.61 13.27
N VAL A 353 1.06 3.24 13.82
CA VAL A 353 0.06 4.17 14.38
C VAL A 353 -0.46 3.67 15.73
N ARG A 354 -1.00 4.60 16.51
CA ARG A 354 -1.59 4.32 17.82
C ARG A 354 -3.03 3.83 17.65
N PHE A 355 -3.32 2.63 18.12
CA PHE A 355 -4.69 2.17 18.32
C PHE A 355 -5.05 2.35 19.79
N PRO A 356 -5.91 3.32 20.12
CA PRO A 356 -5.96 3.86 21.48
C PRO A 356 -6.68 2.95 22.49
N PHE A 357 -7.36 1.89 22.05
CA PHE A 357 -8.31 1.15 22.88
C PHE A 357 -7.69 -0.07 23.56
N THR A 358 -7.63 -0.01 24.89
CA THR A 358 -7.05 -1.07 25.75
C THR A 358 -7.96 -2.28 25.94
N ASP A 359 -9.26 -2.14 25.65
CA ASP A 359 -10.30 -3.17 25.77
C ASP A 359 -10.60 -3.89 24.44
N VAL A 360 -9.72 -3.72 23.46
CA VAL A 360 -9.80 -4.36 22.14
C VAL A 360 -8.50 -5.09 21.88
N ALA A 361 -8.40 -6.34 22.35
CA ALA A 361 -7.21 -7.16 22.19
C ALA A 361 -7.00 -7.60 20.72
N GLU A 362 -5.75 -7.69 20.29
CA GLU A 362 -5.37 -7.93 18.88
C GLU A 362 -5.83 -9.28 18.32
N ASP A 363 -5.95 -10.27 19.19
CA ASP A 363 -6.39 -11.62 18.85
C ASP A 363 -7.92 -11.78 18.78
N THR A 364 -8.67 -10.71 19.04
CA THR A 364 -10.13 -10.73 18.95
C THR A 364 -10.60 -10.62 17.50
N TRP A 365 -11.68 -11.33 17.18
CA TRP A 365 -12.26 -11.37 15.83
C TRP A 365 -12.70 -10.00 15.28
N TYR A 366 -12.90 -9.01 16.16
CA TYR A 366 -13.36 -7.67 15.80
C TYR A 366 -12.26 -6.60 15.79
N TYR A 367 -11.01 -6.93 16.16
CA TYR A 367 -9.93 -5.94 16.26
C TYR A 367 -9.78 -5.12 14.98
N GLY A 368 -9.65 -5.80 13.82
CA GLY A 368 -9.50 -5.15 12.52
C GLY A 368 -10.70 -4.26 12.15
N SER A 369 -11.91 -4.67 12.49
CA SER A 369 -13.13 -3.90 12.23
C SER A 369 -13.25 -2.65 13.10
N VAL A 370 -12.86 -2.75 14.38
CA VAL A 370 -12.88 -1.61 15.30
C VAL A 370 -11.86 -0.56 14.87
N ALA A 371 -10.65 -0.98 14.50
CA ALA A 371 -9.63 -0.09 13.99
C ALA A 371 -10.05 0.57 12.67
N TYR A 372 -10.62 -0.20 11.73
CA TYR A 372 -11.18 0.37 10.50
C TYR A 372 -12.20 1.47 10.81
N ALA A 373 -13.17 1.18 11.67
CA ALA A 373 -14.23 2.11 12.02
C ALA A 373 -13.73 3.36 12.76
N TYR A 374 -12.72 3.22 13.63
CA TYR A 374 -12.10 4.34 14.32
C TYR A 374 -11.29 5.23 13.37
N ASN A 375 -10.43 4.63 12.53
CA ASN A 375 -9.53 5.34 11.64
C ASN A 375 -10.28 6.10 10.53
N ASN A 376 -11.41 5.54 10.07
CA ASN A 376 -12.31 6.20 9.11
C ASN A 376 -13.26 7.22 9.77
N GLY A 377 -13.06 7.53 11.07
CA GLY A 377 -13.87 8.52 11.79
C GLY A 377 -15.33 8.11 11.99
N LEU A 378 -15.69 6.86 11.70
CA LEU A 378 -17.06 6.35 11.82
C LEU A 378 -17.43 6.19 13.29
N PHE A 379 -16.52 5.62 14.07
CA PHE A 379 -16.68 5.40 15.51
C PHE A 379 -15.67 6.23 16.32
N ALA A 380 -16.12 6.65 17.51
CA ALA A 380 -15.25 7.12 18.57
C ALA A 380 -15.27 6.12 19.73
N GLY A 381 -14.25 6.18 20.59
CA GLY A 381 -14.25 5.46 21.86
C GLY A 381 -15.35 5.94 22.80
N SER A 382 -15.74 5.08 23.74
CA SER A 382 -16.52 5.50 24.92
C SER A 382 -15.69 6.37 25.88
N SER A 383 -14.36 6.29 25.78
CA SER A 383 -13.38 7.17 26.40
C SER A 383 -12.17 7.29 25.46
N ASP A 384 -11.13 8.01 25.89
CA ASP A 384 -9.87 8.12 25.14
C ASP A 384 -9.15 6.79 24.98
N THR A 385 -9.38 5.80 25.86
CA THR A 385 -8.67 4.51 25.88
C THR A 385 -9.59 3.28 25.91
N THR A 386 -10.90 3.47 25.78
CA THR A 386 -11.90 2.39 25.86
C THR A 386 -12.87 2.49 24.69
N PHE A 387 -13.00 1.42 23.91
CA PHE A 387 -13.95 1.32 22.80
C PHE A 387 -15.34 0.86 23.25
N SER A 388 -15.41 0.02 24.29
CA SER A 388 -16.57 -0.75 24.74
C SER A 388 -17.16 -1.66 23.65
N PRO A 389 -16.43 -2.70 23.19
CA PRO A 389 -16.86 -3.55 22.07
C PRO A 389 -18.20 -4.26 22.29
N ASP A 390 -18.50 -4.64 23.53
CA ASP A 390 -19.71 -5.40 23.89
C ASP A 390 -20.95 -4.55 24.15
N THR A 391 -20.82 -3.22 24.17
CA THR A 391 -21.97 -2.33 24.39
C THR A 391 -22.94 -2.41 23.22
N VAL A 392 -24.22 -2.64 23.52
CA VAL A 392 -25.30 -2.69 22.53
C VAL A 392 -25.52 -1.32 21.88
N MET A 393 -25.66 -1.32 20.55
CA MET A 393 -25.91 -0.09 19.81
C MET A 393 -27.38 0.33 19.83
N THR A 394 -27.60 1.65 19.81
CA THR A 394 -28.94 2.25 19.69
C THR A 394 -29.18 2.76 18.27
N ARG A 395 -30.43 2.98 17.89
CA ARG A 395 -30.80 3.49 16.55
C ARG A 395 -30.11 4.82 16.23
N GLN A 396 -30.06 5.75 17.19
CA GLN A 396 -29.41 7.05 17.00
C GLN A 396 -27.89 6.96 16.77
N MET A 397 -27.23 5.96 17.36
CA MET A 397 -25.80 5.75 17.13
C MET A 397 -25.53 5.32 15.68
N ILE A 398 -26.43 4.55 15.06
CA ILE A 398 -26.30 4.18 13.64
C ILE A 398 -26.52 5.35 12.71
N TRP A 399 -27.48 6.24 13.01
CA TRP A 399 -27.64 7.47 12.23
C TRP A 399 -26.40 8.35 12.28
N MET A 400 -25.78 8.48 13.45
CA MET A 400 -24.51 9.20 13.62
C MET A 400 -23.41 8.60 12.74
N VAL A 401 -23.27 7.28 12.75
CA VAL A 401 -22.25 6.59 11.97
C VAL A 401 -22.48 6.74 10.46
N LEU A 402 -23.72 6.58 9.99
CA LEU A 402 -24.04 6.71 8.57
C LEU A 402 -23.92 8.16 8.07
N ALA A 403 -24.22 9.15 8.92
CA ALA A 403 -23.99 10.54 8.58
C ALA A 403 -22.49 10.82 8.38
N ARG A 404 -21.64 10.27 9.26
CA ARG A 404 -20.17 10.36 9.13
C ARG A 404 -19.66 9.64 7.88
N LEU A 405 -20.22 8.46 7.58
CA LEU A 405 -19.92 7.74 6.35
C LEU A 405 -20.28 8.56 5.10
N ASP A 406 -21.35 9.36 5.16
CA ASP A 406 -21.74 10.31 4.11
C ASP A 406 -20.96 11.64 4.13
N GLY A 407 -19.84 11.68 4.86
CA GLY A 407 -18.97 12.85 4.97
C GLY A 407 -19.56 14.00 5.79
N LYS A 408 -20.63 13.77 6.56
CA LYS A 408 -21.24 14.78 7.45
C LYS A 408 -20.57 14.76 8.82
N THR A 409 -20.66 15.88 9.53
CA THR A 409 -20.17 16.05 10.89
C THR A 409 -21.29 16.51 11.83
N PRO A 410 -22.28 15.64 12.15
CA PRO A 410 -23.39 16.04 13.03
C PRO A 410 -22.87 16.46 14.41
N ALA A 411 -23.34 17.62 14.90
CA ALA A 411 -22.92 18.14 16.20
C ALA A 411 -23.36 17.26 17.38
N ASN A 412 -24.46 16.52 17.22
CA ASN A 412 -25.05 15.65 18.25
C ASN A 412 -25.99 14.59 17.62
N MET A 413 -26.54 13.70 18.45
CA MET A 413 -27.42 12.62 18.01
C MET A 413 -28.71 13.11 17.34
N ASP A 414 -29.23 14.27 17.76
CA ASP A 414 -30.42 14.87 17.14
C ASP A 414 -30.14 15.41 15.74
N ALA A 415 -28.96 16.00 15.51
CA ALA A 415 -28.53 16.43 14.18
C ALA A 415 -28.37 15.22 13.23
N ALA A 416 -27.81 14.11 13.72
CA ALA A 416 -27.70 12.88 12.95
C ALA A 416 -29.07 12.27 12.64
N ARG A 417 -29.99 12.31 13.61
CA ARG A 417 -31.39 11.89 13.44
C ARG A 417 -32.10 12.73 12.38
N ALA A 418 -31.98 14.05 12.44
CA ALA A 418 -32.59 14.96 11.47
C ALA A 418 -32.09 14.66 10.06
N TRP A 419 -30.77 14.51 9.88
CA TRP A 419 -30.17 14.11 8.62
C TRP A 419 -30.71 12.76 8.12
N ALA A 420 -30.84 11.75 8.99
CA ALA A 420 -31.35 10.45 8.59
C ALA A 420 -32.82 10.49 8.16
N ILE A 421 -33.64 11.35 8.78
CA ILE A 421 -35.04 11.57 8.40
C ILE A 421 -35.11 12.28 7.04
N GLU A 422 -34.38 13.38 6.89
CA GLU A 422 -34.36 14.21 5.69
C GLU A 422 -33.98 13.40 4.44
N ASN A 423 -33.05 12.45 4.59
CA ASN A 423 -32.54 11.63 3.50
C ASN A 423 -33.27 10.28 3.35
N GLY A 424 -34.40 10.08 4.04
CA GLY A 424 -35.24 8.88 3.91
C GLY A 424 -34.62 7.59 4.47
N ILE A 425 -33.54 7.71 5.26
CA ILE A 425 -32.82 6.58 5.87
C ILE A 425 -33.59 6.03 7.07
N SER A 426 -34.33 6.88 7.79
CA SER A 426 -35.12 6.50 8.95
C SER A 426 -36.38 7.35 9.12
N ASP A 427 -37.34 6.84 9.87
CA ASP A 427 -38.49 7.61 10.38
C ASP A 427 -38.14 8.41 11.65
N GLY A 428 -36.94 8.19 12.20
CA GLY A 428 -36.46 8.84 13.41
C GLY A 428 -37.11 8.32 14.69
N SER A 429 -37.89 7.23 14.66
CA SER A 429 -38.54 6.71 15.86
C SER A 429 -37.57 5.97 16.78
N ALA A 430 -37.90 5.93 18.08
CA ALA A 430 -37.21 5.16 19.12
C ALA A 430 -35.67 5.35 19.18
N PRO A 431 -35.14 6.59 19.17
CA PRO A 431 -33.71 6.87 18.98
C PRO A 431 -32.78 6.13 19.95
N THR A 432 -33.19 5.99 21.21
CA THR A 432 -32.39 5.38 22.28
C THR A 432 -32.62 3.88 22.45
N SER A 433 -33.55 3.29 21.70
CA SER A 433 -33.80 1.84 21.75
C SER A 433 -32.65 1.07 21.09
N SER A 434 -32.34 -0.09 21.64
CA SER A 434 -31.37 -1.01 21.04
C SER A 434 -31.81 -1.36 19.62
N ILE A 435 -30.88 -1.35 18.68
CA ILE A 435 -31.18 -1.72 17.30
C ILE A 435 -31.08 -3.24 17.13
N THR A 436 -32.11 -3.84 16.52
CA THR A 436 -32.08 -5.26 16.15
C THR A 436 -31.35 -5.47 14.82
N ARG A 437 -30.90 -6.69 14.54
CA ARG A 437 -30.21 -7.03 13.27
C ARG A 437 -31.09 -6.78 12.06
N GLU A 438 -32.38 -7.10 12.12
CA GLU A 438 -33.33 -6.82 11.04
C GLU A 438 -33.54 -5.30 10.82
N GLN A 439 -33.56 -4.51 11.89
CA GLN A 439 -33.66 -3.06 11.80
C GLN A 439 -32.39 -2.43 11.25
N MET A 440 -31.22 -2.97 11.62
CA MET A 440 -29.93 -2.56 11.06
C MET A 440 -29.91 -2.79 9.55
N ALA A 441 -30.31 -3.98 9.10
CA ALA A 441 -30.35 -4.31 7.69
C ALA A 441 -31.27 -3.36 6.92
N ALA A 442 -32.47 -3.08 7.47
CA ALA A 442 -33.41 -2.12 6.87
C ALA A 442 -32.83 -0.71 6.76
N ILE A 443 -32.12 -0.22 7.80
CA ILE A 443 -31.48 1.11 7.77
C ILE A 443 -30.34 1.16 6.75
N LEU A 444 -29.47 0.15 6.72
CA LEU A 444 -28.37 0.08 5.73
C LEU A 444 -28.89 -0.03 4.31
N PHE A 445 -29.98 -0.77 4.08
CA PHE A 445 -30.62 -0.90 2.78
C PHE A 445 -31.21 0.43 2.30
N ARG A 446 -31.87 1.19 3.18
CA ARG A 446 -32.36 2.55 2.86
C ARG A 446 -31.20 3.51 2.59
N TYR A 447 -30.13 3.44 3.37
CA TYR A 447 -28.92 4.22 3.12
C TYR A 447 -28.30 3.89 1.76
N ALA A 448 -28.20 2.60 1.41
CA ALA A 448 -27.72 2.17 0.10
C ALA A 448 -28.60 2.72 -1.03
N HIS A 449 -29.92 2.72 -0.88
CA HIS A 449 -30.83 3.36 -1.83
C HIS A 449 -30.63 4.87 -1.94
N TYR A 450 -30.50 5.55 -0.80
CA TYR A 450 -30.19 6.98 -0.76
C TYR A 450 -28.91 7.29 -1.55
N LYS A 451 -27.86 6.46 -1.38
CA LYS A 451 -26.59 6.58 -2.10
C LYS A 451 -26.60 6.01 -3.51
N LYS A 452 -27.70 5.38 -3.94
CA LYS A 452 -27.84 4.68 -5.22
C LYS A 452 -26.84 3.53 -5.40
N TYR A 453 -26.43 2.89 -4.31
CA TYR A 453 -25.60 1.69 -4.36
C TYR A 453 -26.40 0.47 -4.85
N ASP A 454 -25.67 -0.53 -5.34
CA ASP A 454 -26.25 -1.78 -5.80
C ASP A 454 -26.91 -2.54 -4.64
N THR A 455 -28.24 -2.62 -4.72
CA THR A 455 -29.10 -3.37 -3.80
C THR A 455 -29.76 -4.58 -4.47
N THR A 456 -29.35 -4.89 -5.71
CA THR A 456 -29.97 -5.93 -6.55
C THR A 456 -29.48 -7.34 -6.24
N GLN A 457 -28.43 -7.46 -5.41
CA GLN A 457 -27.88 -8.73 -4.89
C GLN A 457 -28.86 -9.47 -3.95
N GLY A 458 -30.16 -9.26 -4.06
CA GLY A 458 -31.18 -10.00 -3.33
C GLY A 458 -31.22 -11.48 -3.72
N GLY A 459 -31.76 -12.32 -2.83
CA GLY A 459 -31.79 -13.77 -3.06
C GLY A 459 -32.28 -14.54 -1.83
N MET A 460 -32.35 -15.87 -1.97
CA MET A 460 -33.01 -16.75 -1.01
C MET A 460 -32.09 -17.29 0.08
N ALA A 461 -30.83 -16.82 0.21
CA ALA A 461 -29.89 -17.33 1.20
C ALA A 461 -30.41 -17.20 2.66
N VAL A 462 -31.24 -16.18 2.93
CA VAL A 462 -31.90 -16.05 4.25
C VAL A 462 -32.82 -17.22 4.58
N ARG A 463 -33.33 -17.98 3.59
CA ARG A 463 -34.19 -19.16 3.80
C ARG A 463 -33.43 -20.38 4.31
N GLU A 464 -32.10 -20.34 4.25
CA GLU A 464 -31.26 -21.44 4.72
C GLU A 464 -31.12 -21.43 6.26
N PHE A 465 -31.39 -20.29 6.91
CA PHE A 465 -31.36 -20.18 8.37
C PHE A 465 -32.63 -20.76 9.01
N ALA A 466 -32.45 -21.44 10.15
CA ALA A 466 -33.52 -22.09 10.88
C ALA A 466 -34.56 -21.12 11.44
N ASP A 467 -34.18 -19.88 11.70
CA ASP A 467 -35.03 -18.82 12.22
C ASP A 467 -35.59 -17.89 11.12
N TYR A 468 -35.60 -18.32 9.86
CA TYR A 468 -36.15 -17.56 8.73
C TYR A 468 -37.57 -17.04 8.98
N ASP A 469 -38.45 -17.87 9.53
CA ASP A 469 -39.86 -17.50 9.79
C ASP A 469 -40.02 -16.45 10.90
N SER A 470 -38.95 -16.13 11.64
CA SER A 470 -38.94 -15.06 12.65
C SER A 470 -38.60 -13.68 12.07
N ILE A 471 -38.22 -13.61 10.78
CA ILE A 471 -37.90 -12.35 10.11
C ILE A 471 -39.19 -11.55 9.88
N SER A 472 -39.21 -10.29 10.34
CA SER A 472 -40.32 -9.40 10.05
C SER A 472 -40.49 -9.16 8.54
N GLU A 473 -41.72 -9.06 8.05
CA GLU A 473 -42.02 -8.90 6.62
C GLU A 473 -41.26 -7.72 5.97
N TYR A 474 -41.20 -6.58 6.67
CA TYR A 474 -40.49 -5.38 6.20
C TYR A 474 -38.98 -5.58 6.04
N ALA A 475 -38.41 -6.60 6.71
CA ALA A 475 -36.99 -6.87 6.76
C ALA A 475 -36.56 -8.02 5.84
N LEU A 476 -37.48 -8.74 5.20
CA LEU A 476 -37.17 -9.86 4.31
C LEU A 476 -36.21 -9.47 3.18
N ALA A 477 -36.54 -8.40 2.44
CA ALA A 477 -35.68 -7.92 1.36
C ALA A 477 -34.36 -7.31 1.87
N PRO A 478 -34.35 -6.41 2.87
CA PRO A 478 -33.11 -5.89 3.45
C PRO A 478 -32.17 -6.97 4.00
N LEU A 479 -32.69 -7.95 4.76
CA LEU A 479 -31.87 -9.03 5.29
C LEU A 479 -31.37 -9.95 4.17
N GLY A 480 -32.23 -10.29 3.21
CA GLY A 480 -31.85 -11.07 2.03
C GLY A 480 -30.67 -10.45 1.27
N TRP A 481 -30.76 -9.15 1.00
CA TRP A 481 -29.65 -8.40 0.42
C TRP A 481 -28.42 -8.39 1.32
N SER A 482 -28.57 -8.10 2.61
CA SER A 482 -27.43 -7.98 3.53
C SER A 482 -26.63 -9.28 3.71
N VAL A 483 -27.30 -10.43 3.64
CA VAL A 483 -26.65 -11.74 3.70
C VAL A 483 -25.90 -12.02 2.41
N ASN A 484 -26.53 -11.81 1.25
CA ASN A 484 -25.91 -12.08 -0.05
C ASN A 484 -24.75 -11.13 -0.37
N ALA A 485 -24.85 -9.86 0.03
CA ALA A 485 -23.77 -8.89 -0.07
C ALA A 485 -22.64 -9.15 0.96
N GLY A 486 -22.75 -10.21 1.76
CA GLY A 486 -21.75 -10.62 2.73
C GLY A 486 -21.65 -9.71 3.96
N LEU A 487 -22.64 -8.84 4.19
CA LEU A 487 -22.62 -7.86 5.29
C LEU A 487 -22.93 -8.54 6.62
N MET A 488 -24.02 -9.29 6.66
CA MET A 488 -24.51 -9.99 7.84
C MET A 488 -24.37 -11.49 7.67
N GLN A 489 -23.94 -12.15 8.74
CA GLN A 489 -23.78 -13.60 8.81
C GLN A 489 -24.51 -14.11 10.05
N GLY A 490 -25.11 -15.29 9.95
CA GLY A 490 -25.69 -15.99 11.10
C GLY A 490 -24.66 -16.83 11.84
N SER A 491 -25.05 -17.37 12.99
CA SER A 491 -24.27 -18.30 13.80
C SER A 491 -25.15 -19.48 14.22
N ASP A 492 -24.59 -20.69 14.29
CA ASP A 492 -25.32 -21.90 14.65
C ASP A 492 -26.61 -22.09 13.85
N ASN A 493 -26.54 -21.80 12.54
CA ASN A 493 -27.66 -21.83 11.61
C ASN A 493 -28.82 -20.85 11.91
N ASN A 494 -28.60 -19.79 12.69
CA ASN A 494 -29.58 -18.74 12.99
C ASN A 494 -29.06 -17.36 12.61
N LEU A 495 -29.92 -16.53 12.01
CA LEU A 495 -29.61 -15.14 11.63
C LEU A 495 -29.85 -14.15 12.77
N MET A 496 -30.68 -14.55 13.75
CA MET A 496 -31.09 -13.81 14.94
C MET A 496 -31.70 -12.43 14.60
N PRO A 497 -32.76 -12.34 13.79
CA PRO A 497 -33.26 -11.06 13.26
C PRO A 497 -33.64 -10.06 14.36
N ALA A 498 -34.29 -10.52 15.43
CA ALA A 498 -34.66 -9.70 16.58
C ALA A 498 -33.51 -9.45 17.58
N GLY A 499 -32.36 -10.10 17.40
CA GLY A 499 -31.20 -9.96 18.27
C GLY A 499 -30.59 -8.55 18.19
N SER A 500 -30.12 -8.02 19.32
CA SER A 500 -29.38 -6.76 19.36
C SER A 500 -27.96 -6.91 18.83
N ALA A 501 -27.39 -5.84 18.26
CA ALA A 501 -26.00 -5.82 17.84
C ALA A 501 -25.10 -4.99 18.78
N THR A 502 -23.95 -5.54 19.15
CA THR A 502 -22.91 -4.82 19.91
C THR A 502 -22.10 -3.90 19.00
N ARG A 503 -21.36 -2.96 19.59
CA ARG A 503 -20.46 -2.05 18.84
C ARG A 503 -19.47 -2.82 17.96
N ALA A 504 -18.84 -3.88 18.48
CA ALA A 504 -17.95 -4.73 17.70
C ALA A 504 -18.65 -5.34 16.47
N GLN A 505 -19.83 -5.94 16.66
CA GLN A 505 -20.61 -6.53 15.56
C GLN A 505 -21.00 -5.50 14.50
N VAL A 506 -21.41 -4.31 14.93
CA VAL A 506 -21.77 -3.24 13.99
C VAL A 506 -20.54 -2.75 13.22
N THR A 507 -19.38 -2.59 13.85
CA THR A 507 -18.16 -2.19 13.12
C THR A 507 -17.80 -3.19 12.03
N THR A 508 -17.96 -4.50 12.29
CA THR A 508 -17.72 -5.54 11.30
C THR A 508 -18.72 -5.50 10.15
N ILE A 509 -20.01 -5.30 10.43
CA ILE A 509 -21.04 -5.16 9.40
C ILE A 509 -20.77 -3.92 8.53
N LEU A 510 -20.40 -2.80 9.15
CA LEU A 510 -20.11 -1.56 8.44
C LEU A 510 -18.84 -1.62 7.59
N GLN A 511 -17.78 -2.26 8.10
CA GLN A 511 -16.58 -2.49 7.31
C GLN A 511 -16.92 -3.27 6.04
N ARG A 512 -17.68 -4.37 6.17
CA ARG A 512 -18.14 -5.16 5.02
C ARG A 512 -19.04 -4.35 4.09
N PHE A 513 -19.89 -3.49 4.63
CA PHE A 513 -20.72 -2.59 3.82
C PHE A 513 -19.86 -1.65 2.99
N CYS A 514 -18.82 -1.05 3.59
CA CYS A 514 -17.89 -0.18 2.88
C CYS A 514 -17.06 -0.93 1.83
N GLN A 515 -16.72 -2.20 2.07
CA GLN A 515 -15.91 -3.00 1.14
C GLN A 515 -16.72 -3.58 -0.02
N ASN A 516 -17.96 -3.99 0.24
CA ASN A 516 -18.73 -4.79 -0.73
C ASN A 516 -19.80 -3.98 -1.47
N VAL A 517 -20.25 -2.86 -0.90
CA VAL A 517 -21.40 -2.10 -1.41
C VAL A 517 -21.04 -0.67 -1.82
N VAL A 518 -20.23 0.02 -1.02
CA VAL A 518 -19.77 1.38 -1.36
C VAL A 518 -18.83 1.27 -2.56
N LYS A 519 -19.18 1.92 -3.67
CA LYS A 519 -18.43 1.94 -4.93
C LYS A 519 -18.25 3.36 -5.43
#